data_AF-A0A948NRS4-F1
#
_entry.id   AF-A0A948NRS4-F1
#
_cell.length_a   1.000
_cell.length_b   1.000
_cell.length_c   1.000
_cell.angle_alpha   90.00
_cell.angle_beta   90.00
_cell.angle_gamma   90.00
#
_symmetry.space_group_name_H-M   'P 1'
#
loop_
_entity.id
_entity.type
_entity.pdbx_description
1 polymer ?
#
loop_
_entity_poly.entity_id
_entity_poly.type
_entity_poly.pdbx_seq_one_letter_code
_entity_poly.pdbx_strand_id
1 'polypeptide(L)'
;KLKDVQYKLIYKLDVFRELIGLPVKLLLNGLTTGDHVAVWHKKGLAVDITIRGEIDLFEAIKSAWVAGFRGVGIYWNGKAYSFHLDLRGAFSLWKAVKDKPIGTITNTKNGKVTKIETGKWIYTSIYVDPKTEGSI
;
A
#
# COMPACT_ATOMS: atom_id res chain seq x y z
N LYS A 1 5.83 -14.21 6.85
CA LYS A 1 7.23 -14.48 7.26
C LYS A 1 8.15 -13.71 6.31
N LEU A 2 9.32 -13.28 6.79
CA LEU A 2 10.24 -12.51 5.95
C LEU A 2 10.96 -13.41 4.93
N LYS A 3 11.26 -14.66 5.31
CA LYS A 3 11.98 -15.62 4.46
C LYS A 3 11.29 -16.00 3.14
N ASP A 4 9.97 -15.79 3.04
CA ASP A 4 9.20 -16.12 1.84
C ASP A 4 8.97 -14.88 0.96
N VAL A 5 9.56 -13.73 1.33
CA VAL A 5 9.56 -12.52 0.50
C VAL A 5 10.46 -12.75 -0.71
N GLN A 6 9.96 -12.44 -1.91
CA GLN A 6 10.74 -12.64 -3.12
C GLN A 6 11.82 -11.58 -3.26
N TYR A 7 13.05 -11.99 -3.60
CA TYR A 7 14.15 -11.06 -3.87
C TYR A 7 13.77 -10.01 -4.93
N LYS A 8 13.01 -10.42 -5.96
CA LYS A 8 12.48 -9.53 -6.99
C LYS A 8 11.67 -8.36 -6.39
N LEU A 9 10.89 -8.58 -5.34
CA LEU A 9 10.14 -7.52 -4.67
C LEU A 9 11.08 -6.50 -4.03
N ILE A 10 12.12 -6.97 -3.33
CA ILE A 10 13.10 -6.12 -2.65
C ILE A 10 13.89 -5.29 -3.67
N TYR A 11 14.36 -5.92 -4.75
CA TYR A 11 15.03 -5.23 -5.85
C TYR A 11 14.15 -4.13 -6.44
N LYS A 12 12.88 -4.42 -6.71
CA LYS A 12 11.93 -3.46 -7.27
C LYS A 12 11.62 -2.30 -6.32
N LEU A 13 11.57 -2.58 -5.02
CA LEU A 13 11.40 -1.55 -4.00
C LEU A 13 12.61 -0.60 -3.92
N ASP A 14 13.82 -1.12 -4.09
CA ASP A 14 15.03 -0.28 -4.11
C ASP A 14 15.07 0.61 -5.36
N VAL A 15 14.77 0.06 -6.54
CA VAL A 15 14.61 0.87 -7.78
C VAL A 15 13.56 1.96 -7.59
N PHE A 16 12.42 1.64 -6.97
CA PHE A 16 11.40 2.65 -6.64
C PHE A 16 11.95 3.75 -5.73
N ARG A 17 12.67 3.38 -4.66
CA ARG A 17 13.30 4.34 -3.73
C ARG A 17 14.27 5.26 -4.46
N GLU A 18 15.05 4.74 -5.39
CA GLU A 18 16.00 5.52 -6.20
C GLU A 18 15.27 6.51 -7.12
N LEU A 19 14.21 6.06 -7.81
CA LEU A 19 13.43 6.91 -8.70
C LEU A 19 12.78 8.10 -7.98
N ILE A 20 12.24 7.87 -6.78
CA ILE A 20 11.62 8.95 -6.00
C ILE A 20 12.63 9.83 -5.26
N GLY A 21 13.89 9.42 -5.15
CA GLY A 21 14.94 10.17 -4.44
C GLY A 21 14.68 10.38 -2.94
N LEU A 22 13.76 9.64 -2.34
CA LEU A 22 13.30 9.83 -0.96
C LEU A 22 13.38 8.53 -0.14
N PRO A 23 13.60 8.61 1.20
CA PRO A 23 13.60 7.44 2.05
C PRO A 23 12.23 6.76 2.09
N VAL A 24 12.22 5.43 1.91
CA VAL A 24 11.03 4.59 2.03
C VAL A 24 11.03 3.89 3.39
N LYS A 25 9.93 4.00 4.13
CA LYS A 25 9.70 3.30 5.40
C LYS A 25 8.71 2.15 5.19
N LEU A 26 9.12 0.94 5.53
CA LEU A 26 8.24 -0.22 5.58
C LEU A 26 7.22 -0.07 6.71
N LEU A 27 5.95 -0.35 6.43
CA LEU A 27 4.94 -0.46 7.47
C LEU A 27 5.12 -1.77 8.25
N LEU A 28 4.65 -1.79 9.50
CA LEU A 28 4.68 -3.01 10.31
C LEU A 28 3.95 -4.14 9.57
N ASN A 29 4.61 -5.29 9.42
CA ASN A 29 4.17 -6.44 8.62
C ASN A 29 3.99 -6.17 7.12
N GLY A 30 4.32 -4.97 6.65
CA GLY A 30 4.19 -4.56 5.26
C GLY A 30 5.13 -5.30 4.33
N LEU A 31 6.20 -5.93 4.80
CA LEU A 31 7.10 -6.78 4.01
C LEU A 31 7.15 -8.20 4.59
N THR A 32 5.99 -8.81 4.82
CA THR A 32 5.93 -10.17 5.38
C THR A 32 4.83 -11.00 4.75
N THR A 33 5.10 -12.29 4.53
CA THR A 33 4.11 -13.30 4.12
C THR A 33 3.28 -13.78 5.33
N GLY A 34 2.48 -12.90 5.93
CA GLY A 34 1.62 -13.20 7.08
C GLY A 34 0.19 -13.57 6.67
N ASP A 35 -0.70 -13.69 7.67
CA ASP A 35 -2.14 -13.74 7.41
C ASP A 35 -2.62 -12.34 7.03
N HIS A 36 -2.61 -12.06 5.73
CA HIS A 36 -2.98 -10.78 5.15
C HIS A 36 -4.26 -10.90 4.35
N VAL A 37 -5.08 -9.84 4.36
CA VAL A 37 -6.27 -9.77 3.51
C VAL A 37 -5.88 -9.72 2.02
N ALA A 38 -4.75 -9.08 1.70
CA ALA A 38 -4.25 -9.01 0.33
C ALA A 38 -3.48 -10.29 -0.07
N VAL A 39 -3.96 -10.94 -1.14
CA VAL A 39 -3.41 -12.22 -1.65
C VAL A 39 -1.92 -12.12 -2.02
N TRP A 40 -1.47 -10.95 -2.50
CA TRP A 40 -0.09 -10.76 -2.96
C TRP A 40 0.93 -10.73 -1.81
N HIS A 41 0.53 -10.30 -0.61
CA HIS A 41 1.37 -10.42 0.59
C HIS A 41 1.64 -11.89 0.94
N LYS A 42 0.63 -12.76 0.81
CA LYS A 42 0.80 -14.22 1.05
C LYS A 42 1.82 -14.85 0.10
N LYS A 43 2.02 -14.27 -1.09
CA LYS A 43 2.96 -14.73 -2.12
C LYS A 43 4.35 -14.10 -2.01
N GLY A 44 4.58 -13.20 -1.06
CA GLY A 44 5.84 -12.45 -0.95
C GLY A 44 6.08 -11.49 -2.12
N LEU A 45 5.00 -11.03 -2.75
CA LEU A 45 5.00 -10.20 -3.96
C LEU A 45 4.41 -8.82 -3.75
N ALA A 46 4.14 -8.43 -2.50
CA ALA A 46 3.59 -7.14 -2.15
C ALA A 46 4.33 -6.50 -0.97
N VAL A 47 4.30 -5.18 -0.93
CA VAL A 47 4.85 -4.39 0.16
C VAL A 47 3.95 -3.22 0.53
N ASP A 48 3.81 -2.93 1.82
CA ASP A 48 3.14 -1.72 2.33
C ASP A 48 4.18 -0.74 2.91
N ILE A 49 4.14 0.51 2.45
CA ILE A 49 5.16 1.53 2.74
C ILE A 49 4.57 2.92 3.04
N THR A 50 5.41 3.78 3.60
CA THR A 50 5.24 5.25 3.64
C THR A 50 6.50 5.90 3.10
N ILE A 51 6.35 7.05 2.43
CA ILE A 51 7.49 7.84 1.92
C ILE A 51 7.79 8.94 2.95
N ARG A 52 9.08 9.14 3.26
CA ARG A 52 9.53 10.23 4.14
C ARG A 52 9.92 11.44 3.32
N GLY A 53 9.07 12.45 3.32
CA GLY A 53 9.26 13.70 2.57
C GLY A 53 7.98 14.08 1.84
N GLU A 54 8.05 15.20 1.13
CA GLU A 54 6.98 15.63 0.23
C GLU A 54 7.22 15.05 -1.16
N ILE A 55 6.20 14.42 -1.72
CA ILE A 55 6.21 13.91 -3.08
C ILE A 55 4.83 14.09 -3.68
N ASP A 56 4.81 14.46 -4.96
CA ASP A 56 3.57 14.44 -5.72
C ASP A 56 3.06 13.01 -5.88
N LEU A 57 1.75 12.80 -5.69
CA LEU A 57 1.17 11.46 -5.76
C LEU A 57 1.28 10.85 -7.15
N PHE A 58 1.16 11.63 -8.22
CA PHE A 58 1.34 11.12 -9.58
C PHE A 58 2.78 10.69 -9.82
N GLU A 59 3.75 11.45 -9.32
CA GLU A 59 5.16 11.06 -9.44
C GLU A 59 5.47 9.76 -8.68
N ALA A 60 4.87 9.57 -7.49
CA ALA A 60 4.98 8.30 -6.75
C ALA A 60 4.37 7.12 -7.52
N ILE A 61 3.18 7.30 -8.13
CA ILE A 61 2.53 6.25 -8.93
C ILE A 61 3.36 5.91 -10.17
N LYS A 62 3.79 6.93 -10.91
CA LYS A 62 4.61 6.79 -12.11
C LYS A 62 5.91 6.06 -11.79
N SER A 63 6.59 6.48 -10.72
CA SER A 63 7.83 5.84 -10.25
C SER A 63 7.60 4.37 -9.87
N ALA A 64 6.47 4.04 -9.24
CA ALA A 64 6.13 2.65 -8.92
C ALA A 64 5.95 1.79 -10.19
N TRP A 65 5.25 2.31 -11.20
CA TRP A 65 5.09 1.60 -12.48
C TRP A 65 6.40 1.45 -13.24
N VAL A 66 7.24 2.49 -13.29
CA VAL A 66 8.57 2.44 -13.91
C VAL A 66 9.47 1.45 -13.18
N ALA A 67 9.42 1.41 -11.85
CA ALA A 67 10.13 0.40 -11.07
C ALA A 67 9.68 -1.02 -11.44
N GLY A 68 8.42 -1.21 -11.85
CA GLY A 68 7.86 -2.47 -12.32
C GLY A 68 6.81 -3.07 -11.40
N PHE A 69 6.28 -2.27 -10.45
CA PHE A 69 5.07 -2.62 -9.73
C PHE A 69 3.87 -2.48 -10.66
N ARG A 70 2.94 -3.44 -10.58
CA ARG A 70 1.73 -3.46 -11.42
C ARG A 70 0.46 -3.23 -10.60
N GLY A 71 0.49 -3.52 -9.31
CA GLY A 71 -0.53 -3.09 -8.37
C GLY A 71 -0.02 -1.90 -7.56
N VAL A 72 -0.77 -0.79 -7.59
CA VAL A 72 -0.52 0.39 -6.77
C VAL A 72 -1.79 0.75 -5.99
N GLY A 73 -1.71 0.66 -4.67
CA GLY A 73 -2.76 1.09 -3.76
C GLY A 73 -2.32 2.34 -3.00
N ILE A 74 -3.18 3.36 -2.92
CA ILE A 74 -2.90 4.61 -2.19
C ILE A 74 -3.87 4.73 -1.02
N TYR A 75 -3.36 4.92 0.18
CA TYR A 75 -4.18 4.95 1.39
C TYR A 75 -3.98 6.29 2.11
N TRP A 76 -5.07 7.01 2.37
CA TRP A 76 -5.06 8.21 3.20
C TRP A 76 -5.72 7.92 4.55
N ASN A 77 -5.00 8.10 5.65
CA ASN A 77 -5.54 7.85 6.99
C ASN A 77 -6.06 9.11 7.71
N GLY A 78 -6.16 10.25 7.01
CA GLY A 78 -6.47 11.55 7.61
C GLY A 78 -5.25 12.38 8.02
N LYS A 79 -4.05 11.79 8.01
CA LYS A 79 -2.80 12.45 8.44
C LYS A 79 -1.64 12.25 7.47
N ALA A 80 -1.50 11.05 6.91
CA ALA A 80 -0.40 10.69 6.02
C ALA A 80 -0.85 9.69 4.97
N TYR A 81 -0.17 9.71 3.82
CA TYR A 81 -0.32 8.71 2.79
C TYR A 81 0.54 7.47 3.10
N SER A 82 -0.02 6.30 2.82
CA SER A 82 0.71 5.04 2.70
C SER A 82 0.40 4.38 1.37
N PHE A 83 1.28 3.49 0.92
CA PHE A 83 1.19 2.85 -0.38
C PHE A 83 1.27 1.34 -0.24
N HIS A 84 0.47 0.62 -1.03
CA HIS A 84 0.63 -0.81 -1.30
C HIS A 84 1.21 -0.96 -2.69
N LEU A 85 2.29 -1.71 -2.83
CA LEU A 85 2.93 -1.98 -4.11
C LEU A 85 3.04 -3.48 -4.29
N ASP A 86 2.61 -4.00 -5.44
CA ASP A 86 2.71 -5.44 -5.71
C ASP A 86 3.03 -5.78 -7.17
N LEU A 87 3.52 -7.00 -7.37
CA LEU A 87 4.01 -7.54 -8.65
C LEU A 87 2.96 -8.40 -9.38
N ARG A 88 1.66 -8.09 -9.26
CA ARG A 88 0.59 -8.79 -9.99
C ARG A 88 0.77 -8.77 -11.51
N GLY A 89 -0.03 -9.58 -12.21
CA GLY A 89 0.03 -9.69 -13.67
C GLY A 89 -0.47 -8.45 -14.43
N ALA A 90 -1.64 -7.93 -14.06
CA ALA A 90 -2.30 -6.80 -14.73
C ALA A 90 -2.12 -5.48 -13.98
N PHE A 91 -2.11 -4.37 -14.70
CA PHE A 91 -2.07 -3.05 -14.08
C PHE A 91 -3.34 -2.77 -13.27
N SER A 92 -3.17 -2.21 -12.07
CA SER A 92 -4.28 -1.84 -11.21
C SER A 92 -3.87 -0.69 -10.31
N LEU A 93 -4.73 0.33 -10.25
CA LEU A 93 -4.62 1.46 -9.34
C LEU A 93 -5.87 1.50 -8.47
N TRP A 94 -5.69 1.59 -7.16
CA TRP A 94 -6.80 1.83 -6.25
C TRP A 94 -6.42 2.81 -5.18
N LYS A 95 -7.42 3.46 -4.61
CA LYS A 95 -7.25 4.34 -3.46
C LYS A 95 -8.24 4.01 -2.38
N ALA A 96 -7.82 4.17 -1.13
CA ALA A 96 -8.69 4.06 0.02
C ALA A 96 -8.49 5.24 0.95
N VAL A 97 -9.59 5.78 1.46
CA VAL A 97 -9.56 6.82 2.49
C VAL A 97 -10.14 6.22 3.76
N LYS A 98 -9.44 6.41 4.88
CA LYS A 98 -9.98 6.07 6.19
C LYS A 98 -11.00 7.15 6.55
N ASP A 99 -12.26 6.75 6.66
CA ASP A 99 -13.32 7.62 7.13
C ASP A 99 -12.97 8.17 8.52
N LYS A 100 -13.56 9.31 8.88
CA LYS A 100 -13.42 9.86 10.23
C LYS A 100 -13.85 8.78 11.25
N PRO A 101 -13.24 8.73 12.46
CA PRO A 101 -13.64 7.76 13.46
C PRO A 101 -15.16 7.84 13.70
N ILE A 102 -15.88 6.75 13.44
CA ILE A 102 -17.36 6.72 13.56
C ILE A 102 -17.76 6.47 15.03
N GLY A 103 -16.80 6.18 15.92
CA GLY A 103 -17.07 6.04 17.34
C GLY A 103 -15.88 5.55 18.15
N THR A 104 -16.06 5.60 19.47
CA THR A 104 -15.17 4.99 20.45
C THR A 104 -15.69 3.59 20.76
N ILE A 105 -14.90 2.56 20.48
CA ILE A 105 -15.17 1.21 21.00
C ILE A 105 -14.43 1.09 22.33
N THR A 106 -15.18 0.99 23.43
CA THR A 106 -14.65 0.66 24.75
C THR A 106 -14.56 -0.86 24.84
N ASN A 107 -13.33 -1.40 24.76
CA ASN A 107 -13.12 -2.82 25.01
C ASN A 107 -12.76 -3.01 26.49
N THR A 108 -13.63 -3.69 27.24
CA THR A 108 -13.41 -4.01 28.66
C THR A 108 -12.89 -5.44 28.77
N LYS A 109 -11.60 -5.65 28.47
CA LYS A 109 -10.90 -6.89 28.83
C LYS A 109 -10.06 -6.63 30.08
N ASN A 110 -10.30 -7.41 31.13
CA ASN A 110 -9.56 -7.40 32.40
C ASN A 110 -9.57 -6.04 33.15
N GLY A 111 -10.67 -5.29 33.07
CA GLY A 111 -10.80 -4.00 33.80
C GLY A 111 -10.00 -2.83 33.22
N LYS A 112 -9.31 -3.02 32.07
CA LYS A 112 -8.68 -1.92 31.32
C LYS A 112 -9.62 -1.42 30.23
N VAL A 113 -9.99 -0.15 30.32
CA VAL A 113 -10.67 0.57 29.24
C VAL A 113 -9.66 0.84 28.12
N THR A 114 -9.87 0.22 26.97
CA THR A 114 -9.10 0.56 25.76
C THR A 114 -10.01 1.33 24.82
N LYS A 115 -9.72 2.62 24.60
CA LYS A 115 -10.42 3.47 23.63
C LYS A 115 -9.88 3.17 22.24
N ILE A 116 -10.68 2.52 21.40
CA ILE A 116 -10.31 2.26 20.00
C ILE A 116 -11.17 3.15 19.11
N GLU A 117 -10.52 4.11 18.44
CA GLU A 117 -11.14 4.93 17.40
C GLU A 117 -11.04 4.16 16.07
N THR A 118 -12.16 3.64 15.58
CA THR A 118 -12.22 2.90 14.31
C THR A 118 -12.88 3.74 13.22
N GLY A 119 -12.10 4.13 12.22
CA GLY A 119 -12.59 4.62 10.93
C GLY A 119 -12.67 3.47 9.94
N LYS A 120 -13.73 3.42 9.12
CA LYS A 120 -13.89 2.43 8.04
C LYS A 120 -13.07 2.87 6.83
N TRP A 121 -12.41 1.93 6.14
CA TRP A 121 -11.76 2.24 4.87
C TRP A 121 -12.79 2.27 3.74
N ILE A 122 -12.84 3.36 2.98
CA ILE A 122 -13.67 3.53 1.80
C ILE A 122 -12.76 3.37 0.58
N TYR A 123 -13.00 2.32 -0.22
CA TYR A 123 -12.17 1.96 -1.36
C TYR A 123 -12.78 2.44 -2.68
N THR A 124 -11.95 2.91 -3.59
CA THR A 124 -12.31 3.21 -4.98
C THR A 124 -11.21 2.68 -5.90
N SER A 125 -11.56 2.17 -7.07
CA SER A 125 -10.60 1.58 -8.01
C SER A 125 -10.67 2.29 -9.35
N ILE A 126 -9.50 2.50 -9.96
CA ILE A 126 -9.36 2.88 -11.36
C ILE A 126 -8.60 1.74 -12.04
N TYR A 127 -9.25 1.09 -13.01
CA TYR A 127 -8.63 0.02 -13.78
C TYR A 127 -8.18 0.55 -15.14
N VAL A 128 -6.98 0.17 -15.56
CA VAL A 128 -6.48 0.42 -16.91
C VAL A 128 -6.64 -0.88 -17.68
N ASP A 129 -7.53 -0.90 -18.68
CA ASP A 129 -7.70 -2.07 -19.53
C ASP A 129 -6.57 -2.11 -20.58
N PRO A 130 -5.69 -3.13 -20.53
CA PRO A 130 -4.58 -3.23 -21.47
C PRO A 130 -5.01 -3.53 -22.91
N LYS A 131 -6.29 -3.87 -23.15
CA LYS A 131 -6.84 -4.09 -24.49
C LYS A 131 -7.43 -2.84 -25.13
N THR A 132 -7.58 -1.75 -24.37
CA THR A 132 -8.05 -0.48 -24.90
C THR A 132 -6.85 0.28 -25.45
N GLU A 133 -6.61 0.17 -26.75
CA GLU A 133 -5.70 1.08 -27.46
C GLU A 133 -6.26 2.50 -27.30
N GLY A 134 -5.64 3.29 -26.41
CA GLY A 134 -5.92 4.70 -26.31
C GLY A 134 -5.35 5.40 -27.53
N SER A 135 -6.21 5.81 -28.45
CA SER A 135 -5.93 6.87 -29.43
C SER A 135 -5.40 8.09 -28.68
N ILE A 136 -4.14 8.46 -28.96
CA ILE A 136 -3.60 9.79 -28.67
C ILE A 136 -4.05 10.71 -29.81
#